data_AF-A0A9X3TTW2-F1
#
_entry.id   AF-A0A9X3TTW2-F1
#
_cell.length_a   1.000
_cell.length_b   1.000
_cell.length_c   1.000
_cell.angle_alpha   90.00
_cell.angle_beta   90.00
_cell.angle_gamma   90.00
#
_symmetry.space_group_name_H-M   'P 1'
#
loop_
_entity.id
_entity.type
_entity.pdbx_description
1 polymer ?
#
loop_
_entity_poly.entity_id
_entity_poly.type
_entity_poly.pdbx_seq_one_letter_code
_entity_poly.pdbx_strand_id
1 'polypeptide(L)'
;MWKGCQLQPAIDLLVSRRVGVLINDGLSLLDFRKHKPDTPITIVVKHPDSARNGFVFRKGGRELVDAFHTAPDDRMNDGTYQKISEKWFGADVSK
;
A
#
# COMPACT_ATOMS: atom_id res chain seq x y z
N MET A 1 -2.01 -17.05 -3.81
CA MET A 1 -2.40 -16.00 -4.77
C MET A 1 -3.52 -15.20 -4.12
N TRP A 2 -3.22 -13.98 -3.66
CA TRP A 2 -4.17 -13.14 -2.91
C TRP A 2 -5.23 -12.62 -3.89
N LYS A 3 -6.47 -13.12 -3.82
CA LYS A 3 -7.58 -12.72 -4.69
C LYS A 3 -8.39 -11.57 -4.08
N GLY A 4 -7.70 -10.51 -3.64
CA GLY A 4 -8.25 -9.49 -2.76
C GLY A 4 -8.23 -8.07 -3.32
N CYS A 5 -8.54 -7.83 -4.60
CA CYS A 5 -8.62 -6.46 -5.10
C CYS A 5 -10.01 -5.87 -4.80
N GLN A 6 -10.22 -5.36 -3.58
CA GLN A 6 -11.43 -4.62 -3.21
C GLN A 6 -11.56 -3.28 -3.96
N LEU A 7 -10.52 -2.85 -4.67
CA LEU A 7 -10.49 -1.60 -5.44
C LEU A 7 -11.25 -1.68 -6.79
N GLN A 8 -11.41 -2.86 -7.38
CA GLN A 8 -11.99 -3.01 -8.72
C GLN A 8 -13.39 -2.39 -8.88
N PRO A 9 -14.37 -2.62 -7.99
CA PRO A 9 -15.70 -2.03 -8.15
C PRO A 9 -15.68 -0.49 -8.13
N ALA A 10 -14.80 0.12 -7.34
CA ALA A 10 -14.67 1.57 -7.27
C ALA A 10 -14.04 2.14 -8.57
N ILE A 11 -13.07 1.44 -9.15
CA ILE A 11 -12.51 1.77 -10.46
C ILE A 11 -13.57 1.64 -11.56
N ASP A 12 -14.42 0.63 -11.51
CA ASP A 12 -15.49 0.45 -12.49
C ASP A 12 -16.47 1.63 -12.49
N LEU A 13 -16.75 2.23 -11.31
CA LEU A 13 -17.54 3.46 -11.22
C LEU A 13 -16.86 4.64 -11.93
N LEU A 14 -15.53 4.77 -11.78
CA LEU A 14 -14.76 5.84 -12.42
C LEU A 14 -14.72 5.67 -13.95
N VAL A 15 -14.43 4.45 -14.43
CA VAL A 15 -14.37 4.13 -15.87
C VAL A 15 -15.74 4.27 -16.55
N SER A 16 -16.81 3.86 -15.87
CA SER A 16 -18.19 4.04 -16.33
C SER A 16 -18.73 5.47 -16.19
N ARG A 17 -17.90 6.42 -15.73
CA ARG A 17 -18.26 7.83 -15.50
C ARG A 17 -19.41 8.03 -14.51
N ARG A 18 -19.63 7.09 -13.58
CA ARG A 18 -20.59 7.20 -12.48
C ARG A 18 -20.04 8.00 -11.30
N VAL A 19 -18.72 8.13 -11.20
CA VAL A 19 -18.02 9.05 -10.30
C VAL A 19 -16.95 9.83 -11.06
N GLY A 20 -16.63 11.05 -10.62
CA GLY A 20 -15.60 11.88 -11.26
C GLY A 20 -14.19 11.68 -10.70
N VAL A 21 -14.07 11.26 -9.44
CA VAL A 21 -12.80 11.08 -8.73
C VAL A 21 -12.90 9.87 -7.81
N LEU A 22 -11.79 9.16 -7.64
CA LEU A 22 -11.60 8.15 -6.61
C LEU A 22 -10.41 8.54 -5.74
N ILE A 23 -10.58 8.51 -4.42
CA ILE A 23 -9.51 8.71 -3.44
C ILE A 23 -9.26 7.35 -2.78
N ASN A 24 -8.01 6.88 -2.84
CA ASN A 24 -7.61 5.62 -2.20
C ASN A 24 -6.12 5.63 -1.82
N ASP A 25 -5.68 4.64 -1.05
CA ASP A 25 -4.28 4.42 -0.74
C ASP A 25 -3.44 4.03 -1.97
N GLY A 26 -2.16 4.40 -1.94
CA GLY A 26 -1.23 4.18 -3.05
C GLY A 26 -0.85 2.71 -3.25
N LEU A 27 -0.81 1.88 -2.20
CA LEU A 27 -0.39 0.49 -2.30
C LEU A 27 -1.43 -0.36 -3.03
N SER A 28 -2.70 -0.17 -2.70
CA SER A 28 -3.82 -0.81 -3.41
C SER A 28 -3.84 -0.42 -4.89
N LEU A 29 -3.48 0.83 -5.22
CA LEU A 29 -3.37 1.27 -6.60
C LEU A 29 -2.20 0.62 -7.35
N LEU A 30 -1.04 0.49 -6.70
CA LEU A 30 0.13 -0.19 -7.28
C LEU A 30 -0.17 -1.68 -7.53
N ASP A 31 -0.81 -2.36 -6.58
CA ASP A 31 -1.25 -3.74 -6.75
C ASP A 31 -2.29 -3.88 -7.88
N PHE A 32 -3.27 -2.97 -7.94
CA PHE A 32 -4.26 -2.95 -9.01
C PHE A 32 -3.61 -2.79 -10.40
N ARG A 33 -2.67 -1.84 -10.55
CA ARG A 33 -1.96 -1.60 -11.83
C ARG A 33 -1.14 -2.80 -12.28
N LYS A 34 -0.56 -3.55 -11.35
CA LYS A 34 0.17 -4.80 -11.65
C LYS A 34 -0.72 -5.84 -12.33
N HIS A 35 -2.00 -5.91 -11.94
CA HIS A 35 -2.95 -6.89 -12.46
C HIS A 35 -3.77 -6.38 -13.65
N LYS A 36 -4.00 -5.07 -13.74
CA LYS A 36 -4.85 -4.42 -14.75
C LYS A 36 -4.16 -3.18 -15.37
N PRO A 37 -2.98 -3.35 -16.01
CA PRO A 37 -2.15 -2.23 -16.47
C PRO A 37 -2.83 -1.31 -17.48
N ASP A 38 -3.74 -1.85 -18.30
CA ASP A 38 -4.42 -1.13 -19.39
C ASP A 38 -5.69 -0.40 -18.94
N THR A 39 -5.97 -0.35 -17.64
CA THR A 39 -7.15 0.38 -17.13
C THR A 39 -7.00 1.88 -17.42
N PRO A 40 -8.00 2.53 -18.06
CA PRO A 40 -7.90 3.93 -18.49
C PRO A 40 -8.12 4.90 -17.32
N ILE A 41 -7.19 4.91 -16.36
CA ILE A 41 -7.20 5.80 -15.19
C ILE A 41 -5.86 6.52 -15.02
N THR A 42 -5.92 7.76 -14.57
CA THR A 42 -4.75 8.61 -14.34
C THR A 42 -4.72 9.10 -12.89
N ILE A 43 -3.52 9.13 -12.31
CA ILE A 43 -3.29 9.75 -10.98
C ILE A 43 -3.16 11.25 -11.21
N VAL A 44 -4.12 12.03 -10.73
CA VAL A 44 -4.13 13.49 -10.90
C VAL A 44 -3.50 14.24 -9.72
N VAL A 45 -3.53 13.64 -8.52
CA VAL A 45 -2.99 14.22 -7.29
C VAL A 45 -2.43 13.09 -6.42
N LYS A 46 -1.32 13.37 -5.73
CA LYS A 46 -0.83 12.57 -4.60
C LYS A 46 -0.84 13.45 -3.36
N HIS A 47 -1.29 12.90 -2.23
CA HIS A 47 -1.17 13.59 -0.96
C HIS A 47 0.32 13.77 -0.63
N PRO A 48 0.78 14.95 -0.17
CA PRO A 48 2.20 15.20 0.11
C PRO A 48 2.71 14.31 1.25
N ASP A 49 1.83 14.03 2.21
CA ASP A 49 2.14 13.12 3.33
C ASP A 49 1.69 11.70 3.00
N SER A 50 2.61 10.74 3.13
CA SER A 50 2.29 9.32 3.03
C SER A 50 1.70 8.81 4.35
N ALA A 51 0.63 8.02 4.24
CA ALA A 51 0.14 7.27 5.39
C ALA A 51 1.18 6.19 5.77
N ARG A 52 1.46 6.05 7.06
CA ARG A 52 2.35 5.00 7.58
C ARG A 52 1.53 3.77 7.94
N ASN A 53 1.92 2.63 7.39
CA ASN A 53 1.38 1.34 7.79
C ASN A 53 2.06 0.88 9.09
N GLY A 54 1.31 0.20 9.95
CA GLY A 54 1.82 -0.27 11.23
C GLY A 54 1.18 -1.59 11.65
N PHE A 55 1.90 -2.32 12.49
CA PHE A 55 1.36 -3.49 13.17
C PHE A 55 0.49 -3.04 14.34
N VAL A 56 -0.68 -3.67 14.49
CA VAL A 56 -1.65 -3.29 15.52
C VAL A 56 -1.54 -4.24 16.72
N PHE A 57 -1.41 -3.67 17.90
CA PHE A 57 -1.28 -4.41 19.17
C PHE A 57 -2.37 -3.99 20.15
N ARG A 58 -2.64 -4.85 21.16
CA ARG A 58 -3.56 -4.50 22.25
C ARG A 58 -2.99 -3.36 23.10
N LYS A 59 -3.87 -2.45 23.54
CA LYS A 59 -3.50 -1.39 24.49
C LYS A 59 -2.90 -2.00 25.76
N GLY A 60 -1.86 -1.37 26.30
CA GLY A 60 -1.15 -1.81 27.50
C GLY A 60 0.00 -2.80 27.26
N GLY A 61 0.15 -3.35 26.05
CA GLY A 61 1.22 -4.31 25.71
C GLY A 61 2.57 -3.68 25.35
N ARG A 62 3.04 -2.68 26.10
CA ARG A 62 4.22 -1.89 25.71
C ARG A 62 5.48 -2.72 25.55
N GLU A 63 5.72 -3.67 26.46
CA GLU A 63 6.88 -4.57 26.41
C GLU A 63 6.94 -5.38 25.12
N LEU A 64 5.79 -5.91 24.66
CA LEU A 64 5.70 -6.64 23.39
C LEU A 64 5.96 -5.73 22.20
N VAL A 65 5.39 -4.51 22.22
CA VAL A 65 5.58 -3.53 21.13
C VAL A 65 7.07 -3.17 21.01
N ASP A 66 7.73 -2.88 22.13
CA ASP A 66 9.15 -2.52 22.13
C ASP A 66 10.03 -3.70 21.70
N ALA A 67 9.75 -4.92 22.18
CA ALA A 67 10.47 -6.13 21.74
C ALA A 67 10.23 -6.45 20.25
N PHE A 68 9.04 -6.14 19.74
CA PHE A 68 8.71 -6.35 18.33
C PHE A 68 9.47 -5.38 17.42
N HIS A 69 9.62 -4.11 17.80
CA HIS A 69 10.21 -3.06 16.95
C HIS A 69 11.63 -3.35 16.46
N THR A 70 12.44 -4.07 17.25
CA THR A 70 13.81 -4.45 16.86
C THR A 70 13.84 -5.18 15.51
N ALA A 71 12.94 -6.14 15.29
CA ALA A 71 12.98 -6.96 14.09
C ALA A 71 12.61 -6.19 12.80
N PRO A 72 11.52 -5.41 12.71
CA PRO A 72 11.27 -4.52 11.58
C PRO A 72 12.41 -3.52 11.34
N ASP A 73 12.96 -2.91 12.40
CA ASP A 73 14.01 -1.89 12.27
C ASP A 73 15.29 -2.49 11.65
N ASP A 74 15.73 -3.65 12.13
CA ASP A 74 16.88 -4.37 11.55
C ASP A 74 16.67 -4.67 10.06
N ARG A 75 15.45 -5.06 9.68
CA ARG A 75 15.10 -5.40 8.30
C ARG A 75 14.90 -4.18 7.39
N MET A 76 14.62 -3.01 7.97
CA MET A 76 14.68 -1.75 7.23
C MET A 76 16.14 -1.36 6.99
N ASN A 77 16.99 -1.47 8.02
CA ASN A 77 18.41 -1.12 7.96
C ASN A 77 19.22 -2.02 7.01
N ASP A 78 18.89 -3.31 6.93
CA ASP A 78 19.59 -4.26 6.03
C ASP A 78 19.10 -4.24 4.58
N GLY A 79 18.11 -3.39 4.26
CA GLY A 79 17.52 -3.24 2.92
C GLY A 79 16.55 -4.36 2.52
N THR A 80 16.20 -5.28 3.42
CA THR A 80 15.21 -6.33 3.16
C THR A 80 13.84 -5.72 2.79
N TYR A 81 13.42 -4.67 3.48
CA TYR A 81 12.15 -4.00 3.18
C TYR A 81 12.10 -3.40 1.77
N GLN A 82 13.19 -2.76 1.33
CA GLN A 82 13.28 -2.25 -0.04
C GLN A 82 13.14 -3.38 -1.07
N LYS A 83 13.84 -4.51 -0.87
CA LYS A 83 13.74 -5.68 -1.76
C LYS A 83 12.31 -6.25 -1.81
N ILE A 84 11.61 -6.31 -0.68
CA ILE A 84 10.20 -6.72 -0.61
C ILE A 84 9.33 -5.73 -1.38
N SER A 85 9.55 -4.44 -1.17
CA SER A 85 8.82 -3.36 -1.81
C SER A 85 8.89 -3.45 -3.35
N GLU A 86 10.11 -3.54 -3.88
CA GLU A 86 10.35 -3.64 -5.33
C GLU A 86 9.74 -4.93 -5.90
N LYS A 87 9.88 -6.07 -5.21
CA LYS A 87 9.32 -7.36 -5.64
C LYS A 87 7.80 -7.31 -5.78
N TRP A 88 7.10 -6.69 -4.83
CA TRP A 88 5.64 -6.71 -4.81
C TRP A 88 5.03 -5.56 -5.61
N PHE A 89 5.58 -4.35 -5.50
CA PHE A 89 4.97 -3.12 -6.02
C PHE A 89 5.73 -2.47 -7.19
N GLY A 90 6.94 -2.94 -7.52
CA GLY A 90 7.77 -2.34 -8.58
C GLY A 90 8.25 -0.91 -8.26
N ALA A 91 8.19 -0.51 -6.99
CA ALA A 91 8.62 0.79 -6.48
C ALA A 91 9.13 0.65 -5.05
N ASP A 92 9.97 1.58 -4.59
CA ASP A 92 10.32 1.71 -3.17
C ASP A 92 9.20 2.46 -2.43
N VAL A 93 8.44 1.72 -1.63
CA VAL A 93 7.39 2.19 -0.71
C VAL A 93 7.75 1.84 0.74
N SER A 94 9.02 1.53 1.01
CA SER A 94 9.52 1.19 2.34
C SER A 94 9.83 2.40 3.22
N LYS A 95 9.64 3.62 2.70
CA LYS A 95 10.00 4.89 3.32
C LYS A 95 8.82 5.85 3.33
#